data_AF-A0A550H1N3-F1
#
_entry.id   AF-A0A550H1N3-F1
#
_cell.length_a   1.000
_cell.length_b   1.000
_cell.length_c   1.000
_cell.angle_alpha   90.00
_cell.angle_beta   90.00
_cell.angle_gamma   90.00
#
_symmetry.space_group_name_H-M   'P 1'
#
loop_
_entity.id
_entity.type
_entity.pdbx_description
1 polymer ?
#
loop_
_entity_poly.entity_id
_entity_poly.type
_entity_poly.pdbx_seq_one_letter_code
_entity_poly.pdbx_strand_id
1 'polypeptide(L)'
;MERSGIPIHEDIRISKRSLPRLPSEFRITKLGYAREGALAQYRGPNAIHVHEYPKYWLFHRDHGDPRTFRGVLAHLLFDAPEIPLSMLTGSVSGIAVGRIVYETRKNKSKDAGKEAKVAGAIASLATGVITFLFSRRK
;
A
#
# COMPACT_ATOMS: atom_id res chain seq x y z
N MET A 1 -4.97 -4.30 -27.06
CA MET A 1 -4.15 -3.36 -26.26
C MET A 1 -2.70 -3.70 -26.53
N GLU A 2 -1.96 -2.79 -27.15
CA GLU A 2 -0.51 -2.93 -27.32
C GLU A 2 0.13 -3.20 -25.95
N ARG A 3 0.87 -4.30 -25.84
CA ARG A 3 1.64 -4.59 -24.63
C ARG A 3 2.71 -3.51 -24.53
N SER A 4 2.62 -2.61 -23.55
CA SER A 4 3.73 -1.69 -23.30
C SER A 4 4.98 -2.53 -23.07
N GLY A 5 6.08 -2.23 -23.75
CA GLY A 5 7.37 -2.90 -23.55
C GLY A 5 7.96 -2.72 -22.13
N ILE A 6 7.25 -2.00 -21.26
CA ILE A 6 7.57 -1.82 -19.84
C ILE A 6 7.04 -3.03 -19.03
N PRO A 7 7.90 -3.71 -18.27
CA PRO A 7 7.57 -4.88 -17.47
C PRO A 7 6.72 -4.52 -16.25
N ILE A 8 6.03 -5.52 -15.72
CA ILE A 8 5.26 -5.41 -14.48
C ILE A 8 6.21 -5.62 -13.31
N HIS A 9 6.16 -4.78 -12.28
CA HIS A 9 7.00 -4.82 -11.06
C HIS A 9 8.51 -4.73 -11.22
N GLU A 10 9.02 -4.74 -12.45
CA GLU A 10 10.43 -4.54 -12.72
C GLU A 10 10.67 -3.09 -13.11
N ASP A 11 11.71 -2.50 -12.52
CA ASP A 11 12.08 -1.13 -12.80
C ASP A 11 12.99 -1.05 -14.03
N ILE A 12 12.60 -0.21 -14.98
CA ILE A 12 13.44 0.24 -16.09
C ILE A 12 13.94 1.64 -15.79
N ARG A 13 15.27 1.79 -15.82
CA ARG A 13 15.92 3.09 -15.71
C ARG A 13 16.09 3.73 -17.08
N ILE A 14 15.49 4.90 -17.27
CA ILE A 14 15.63 5.71 -18.50
C ILE A 14 16.37 7.01 -18.18
N SER A 15 17.49 7.27 -18.86
CA SER A 15 18.27 8.49 -18.63
C SER A 15 17.50 9.75 -19.02
N LYS A 16 17.65 10.83 -18.25
CA LYS A 16 17.13 12.15 -18.64
C LYS A 16 17.85 12.72 -19.88
N ARG A 17 19.01 12.16 -20.26
CA ARG A 17 19.65 12.51 -21.53
C ARG A 17 18.87 11.99 -22.74
N SER A 18 18.29 10.79 -22.65
CA SER A 18 17.49 10.19 -23.72
C SER A 18 16.02 10.60 -23.66
N LEU A 19 15.50 10.85 -22.46
CA LEU A 19 14.15 11.34 -22.24
C LEU A 19 14.21 12.58 -21.32
N PRO A 20 14.43 13.80 -21.86
CA PRO A 20 14.57 14.99 -21.03
C PRO A 20 13.34 15.34 -20.20
N ARG A 21 12.14 14.99 -20.69
CA ARG A 21 10.86 15.24 -20.04
C ARG A 21 9.91 14.06 -20.28
N LEU A 22 9.04 13.80 -19.31
CA LEU A 22 7.98 12.82 -19.49
C LEU A 22 6.94 13.32 -20.51
N PRO A 23 6.28 12.41 -21.24
CA PRO A 23 5.11 12.75 -22.06
C PRO A 23 4.03 13.48 -21.26
N SER A 24 3.25 14.30 -21.95
CA SER A 24 2.22 15.16 -21.38
C SER A 24 1.09 14.42 -20.66
N GLU A 25 1.00 13.11 -20.83
CA GLU A 25 -0.01 12.22 -20.27
C GLU A 25 0.33 11.79 -18.83
N PHE A 26 1.59 11.97 -18.42
CA PHE A 26 2.03 11.69 -17.06
C PHE A 26 1.59 12.82 -16.12
N ARG A 27 1.00 12.43 -15.00
CA ARG A 27 0.50 13.36 -13.97
C ARG A 27 1.18 13.04 -12.65
N ILE A 28 1.59 14.08 -11.92
CA ILE A 28 2.09 13.94 -10.54
C ILE A 28 1.06 13.18 -9.70
N THR A 29 1.54 12.30 -8.83
CA THR A 29 0.68 11.58 -7.89
C THR A 29 1.32 11.50 -6.51
N LYS A 30 0.48 11.25 -5.50
CA LYS A 30 0.89 10.82 -4.16
C LYS A 30 0.55 9.34 -3.90
N LEU A 31 -0.01 8.66 -4.90
CA LEU A 31 -0.46 7.27 -4.82
C LEU A 31 0.67 6.31 -5.18
N GLY A 32 1.28 5.73 -4.16
CA GLY A 32 2.37 4.76 -4.27
C GLY A 32 3.38 4.96 -3.14
N TYR A 33 4.25 3.97 -2.93
CA TYR A 33 5.31 4.12 -1.96
C TYR A 33 6.34 5.16 -2.41
N ALA A 34 6.70 6.05 -1.50
CA ALA A 34 7.85 6.91 -1.68
C ALA A 34 9.11 6.03 -1.77
N ARG A 35 9.98 6.36 -2.72
CA ARG A 35 11.29 5.75 -2.86
C ARG A 35 12.35 6.73 -2.40
N GLU A 36 13.35 6.23 -1.70
CA GLU A 36 14.47 7.06 -1.24
C GLU A 36 15.15 7.74 -2.43
N GLY A 37 15.42 9.04 -2.28
CA GLY A 37 16.05 9.87 -3.31
C GLY A 37 15.16 10.25 -4.50
N ALA A 38 13.90 9.79 -4.56
CA ALA A 38 12.97 10.24 -5.60
C ALA A 38 12.49 11.67 -5.33
N LEU A 39 12.53 12.52 -6.36
CA LEU A 39 12.10 13.91 -6.30
C LEU A 39 10.58 14.06 -6.41
N ALA A 40 9.96 13.21 -7.25
CA ALA A 40 8.53 13.17 -7.50
C ALA A 40 8.14 11.80 -8.05
N GLN A 41 6.83 11.52 -8.10
CA GLN A 41 6.28 10.32 -8.73
C GLN A 41 5.09 10.67 -9.62
N TYR A 42 4.94 9.93 -10.72
CA TYR A 42 3.99 10.23 -11.80
C TYR A 42 3.26 8.98 -12.26
N ARG A 43 1.97 9.10 -12.57
CA ARG A 43 1.19 8.03 -13.20
C ARG A 43 0.81 8.40 -14.63
N GLY A 44 1.16 7.52 -15.55
CA GLY A 44 0.87 7.63 -16.98
C GLY A 44 -0.22 6.67 -17.44
N PRO A 45 -0.46 6.56 -18.75
CA PRO A 45 -1.40 5.57 -19.31
C PRO A 45 -0.92 4.14 -19.04
N ASN A 46 -1.82 3.16 -19.22
CA ASN A 46 -1.51 1.73 -19.14
C ASN A 46 -0.90 1.28 -17.80
N ALA A 47 -1.34 1.86 -16.68
CA ALA A 47 -0.85 1.56 -15.33
C ALA A 47 0.67 1.79 -15.14
N ILE A 48 1.29 2.64 -15.97
CA ILE A 48 2.70 2.99 -15.81
C ILE A 48 2.85 3.96 -14.65
N HIS A 49 3.83 3.68 -13.80
CA HIS A 49 4.23 4.51 -12.67
C HIS A 49 5.71 4.83 -12.80
N VAL A 50 6.06 6.09 -12.50
CA VAL A 50 7.40 6.63 -12.71
C VAL A 50 7.87 7.37 -11.47
N HIS A 51 9.05 7.04 -10.99
CA HIS A 51 9.78 7.85 -10.01
C HIS A 51 10.81 8.73 -10.71
N GLU A 52 10.81 10.01 -10.38
CA GLU A 52 11.77 10.97 -10.87
C GLU A 52 13.02 11.01 -9.99
N TYR A 53 14.19 10.89 -10.62
CA TYR A 53 15.48 11.12 -10.00
C TYR A 53 16.23 12.26 -10.70
N PRO A 54 17.29 12.84 -10.10
CA PRO A 54 18.02 13.95 -10.71
C PRO A 54 18.53 13.66 -12.13
N LYS A 55 18.98 12.43 -12.41
CA LYS A 55 19.63 12.05 -13.68
C LYS A 55 18.82 11.09 -14.56
N TYR A 56 17.74 10.51 -14.04
CA TYR A 56 16.98 9.46 -14.72
C TYR A 56 15.54 9.40 -14.23
N TRP A 57 14.74 8.64 -14.96
CA TRP A 57 13.40 8.20 -14.60
C TRP A 57 13.45 6.70 -14.30
N LEU A 58 12.70 6.26 -13.30
CA LEU A 58 12.52 4.86 -12.98
C LEU A 58 11.08 4.48 -13.31
N PHE A 59 10.89 3.72 -14.40
CA PHE A 59 9.59 3.30 -14.89
C PHE A 59 9.30 1.87 -14.43
N HIS A 60 8.08 1.60 -14.00
CA HIS A 60 7.52 0.25 -13.96
C HIS A 60 6.05 0.29 -14.34
N ARG A 61 5.47 -0.88 -14.56
CA ARG A 61 4.03 -1.06 -14.70
C ARG A 61 3.47 -1.72 -13.44
N ASP A 62 2.38 -1.16 -12.93
CA ASP A 62 1.53 -1.78 -11.92
C ASP A 62 0.58 -2.77 -12.61
N HIS A 63 0.10 -3.81 -11.92
CA HIS A 63 -0.96 -4.67 -12.45
C HIS A 63 -2.25 -3.90 -12.69
N GLY A 64 -2.55 -2.91 -11.84
CA GLY A 64 -3.74 -2.09 -11.94
C GLY A 64 -3.46 -0.62 -11.73
N ASP A 65 -4.14 0.24 -12.50
CA ASP A 65 -4.11 1.68 -12.24
C ASP A 65 -5.07 2.03 -11.08
N PRO A 66 -4.56 2.44 -9.90
CA PRO A 66 -5.39 2.73 -8.72
C PRO A 66 -6.25 3.99 -8.88
N ARG A 67 -6.20 4.68 -10.02
CA ARG A 67 -7.14 5.76 -10.37
C ARG A 67 -8.50 5.25 -10.86
N THR A 68 -8.63 3.94 -11.10
CA THR A 68 -9.88 3.30 -11.53
C THR A 68 -10.34 2.29 -10.50
N PHE A 69 -11.66 2.07 -10.34
CA PHE A 69 -12.18 1.13 -9.35
C PHE A 69 -11.63 -0.31 -9.54
N ARG A 70 -11.65 -0.82 -10.79
CA ARG A 70 -11.09 -2.14 -11.11
C ARG A 70 -9.57 -2.19 -10.88
N GLY A 71 -8.86 -1.11 -11.20
CA GLY A 71 -7.42 -1.03 -10.99
C GLY A 71 -7.03 -0.92 -9.52
N VAL A 72 -7.83 -0.30 -8.65
CA VAL A 72 -7.62 -0.34 -7.18
C VAL A 72 -7.64 -1.77 -6.67
N LEU A 73 -8.60 -2.59 -7.13
CA LEU A 73 -8.68 -3.98 -6.70
C LEU A 73 -7.47 -4.79 -7.17
N ALA A 74 -7.09 -4.65 -8.44
CA ALA A 74 -5.88 -5.30 -8.96
C ALA A 74 -4.62 -4.82 -8.22
N HIS A 75 -4.52 -3.53 -7.90
CA HIS A 75 -3.39 -2.97 -7.16
C HIS A 75 -3.27 -3.54 -5.75
N LEU A 76 -4.38 -3.60 -5.01
CA LEU A 76 -4.37 -4.18 -3.66
C LEU A 76 -4.09 -5.69 -3.65
N LEU A 77 -4.45 -6.43 -4.70
CA LEU A 77 -4.25 -7.88 -4.75
C LEU A 77 -2.86 -8.27 -5.25
N PHE A 78 -2.32 -7.55 -6.22
CA PHE A 78 -1.09 -7.96 -6.92
C PHE A 78 0.09 -7.02 -6.66
N ASP A 79 -0.16 -5.72 -6.46
CA ASP A 79 0.91 -4.74 -6.32
C ASP A 79 1.24 -4.41 -4.85
N ALA A 80 0.23 -4.40 -3.97
CA ALA A 80 0.37 -4.11 -2.54
C ALA A 80 -0.43 -5.08 -1.64
N PRO A 81 -0.25 -6.41 -1.78
CA PRO A 81 -1.01 -7.44 -1.04
C PRO A 81 -0.85 -7.35 0.49
N GLU A 82 0.24 -6.75 0.97
CA GLU A 82 0.47 -6.50 2.39
C GLU A 82 -0.60 -5.59 3.02
N ILE A 83 -1.21 -4.68 2.25
CA ILE A 83 -2.23 -3.76 2.77
C ILE A 83 -3.49 -4.53 3.20
N PRO A 84 -4.21 -5.26 2.32
CA PRO A 84 -5.40 -6.00 2.74
C PRO A 84 -5.07 -7.10 3.76
N LEU A 85 -3.89 -7.73 3.69
CA LEU A 85 -3.46 -8.72 4.68
C LEU A 85 -3.28 -8.09 6.08
N SER A 86 -2.70 -6.89 6.15
CA SER A 86 -2.54 -6.16 7.42
C SER A 86 -3.89 -5.76 8.03
N MET A 87 -4.83 -5.29 7.20
CA MET A 87 -6.19 -4.97 7.65
C MET A 87 -6.94 -6.20 8.18
N LEU A 88 -6.83 -7.34 7.49
CA LEU A 88 -7.48 -8.58 7.88
C LEU A 88 -6.94 -9.08 9.23
N THR A 89 -5.62 -9.19 9.36
CA THR A 89 -4.98 -9.67 10.59
C THR A 89 -5.20 -8.74 11.78
N GLY A 90 -5.15 -7.42 11.56
CA GLY A 90 -5.51 -6.43 12.58
C GLY A 90 -6.97 -6.58 13.03
N SER A 91 -7.91 -6.68 12.10
CA SER A 91 -9.34 -6.83 12.44
C SER A 91 -9.62 -8.10 13.24
N VAL A 92 -9.09 -9.24 12.80
CA VAL A 92 -9.28 -10.53 13.49
C VAL A 92 -8.68 -10.49 14.90
N SER A 93 -7.45 -9.99 15.04
CA SER A 93 -6.79 -9.90 16.36
C SER A 93 -7.53 -8.95 17.31
N GLY A 94 -8.00 -7.80 16.84
CA GLY A 94 -8.75 -6.85 17.65
C GLY A 94 -10.08 -7.42 18.15
N ILE A 95 -10.82 -8.14 17.29
CA ILE A 95 -12.06 -8.82 17.68
C ILE A 95 -11.76 -9.92 18.72
N ALA A 96 -10.73 -10.73 18.50
CA ALA A 96 -10.37 -11.81 19.41
C ALA A 96 -9.96 -11.26 20.80
N VAL A 97 -9.04 -10.30 20.85
CA VAL A 97 -8.59 -9.69 22.11
C VAL A 97 -9.71 -8.95 22.81
N GLY A 98 -10.52 -8.17 22.09
CA GLY A 98 -11.66 -7.47 22.66
C GLY A 98 -12.65 -8.43 23.33
N ARG A 99 -12.95 -9.57 22.69
CA ARG A 99 -13.79 -10.61 23.28
C ARG A 99 -13.16 -11.23 24.53
N ILE A 100 -11.89 -11.61 24.48
CA ILE A 100 -11.17 -12.18 25.63
C ILE A 100 -11.20 -11.23 26.83
N VAL A 101 -10.91 -9.94 26.60
CA VAL A 101 -10.91 -8.92 27.66
C VAL A 101 -12.32 -8.70 28.22
N TYR A 102 -13.33 -8.59 27.35
CA TYR A 102 -14.72 -8.44 27.80
C TYR A 102 -15.14 -9.62 28.69
N GLU A 103 -14.94 -10.86 28.24
CA GLU A 103 -15.32 -12.06 28.99
C GLU A 103 -14.61 -12.16 30.34
N THR A 104 -13.35 -11.73 30.40
CA THR A 104 -12.55 -11.71 31.64
C THR A 104 -13.00 -10.62 32.62
N ARG A 105 -13.50 -9.49 32.10
CA ARG A 105 -13.78 -8.27 32.88
C ARG A 105 -15.25 -8.01 33.15
N LYS A 106 -16.18 -8.63 32.42
CA LYS A 106 -17.64 -8.35 32.50
C LYS A 106 -18.24 -8.47 33.91
N ASN A 107 -17.68 -9.33 34.75
CA ASN A 107 -18.11 -9.51 36.15
C ASN A 107 -17.21 -8.80 37.18
N LYS A 108 -16.14 -8.14 36.73
CA LYS A 108 -15.09 -7.53 37.57
C LYS A 108 -14.97 -6.01 37.40
N SER A 109 -15.54 -5.45 36.33
CA SER A 109 -15.47 -4.02 36.01
C SER A 109 -16.79 -3.53 35.43
N LYS A 110 -17.27 -2.37 35.90
CA LYS A 110 -18.43 -1.68 35.31
C LYS A 110 -18.11 -1.12 33.91
N ASP A 111 -16.84 -0.94 33.59
CA ASP A 111 -16.36 -0.41 32.30
C ASP A 111 -15.82 -1.50 31.37
N ALA A 112 -16.10 -2.79 31.63
CA ALA A 112 -15.58 -3.91 30.85
C ALA A 112 -15.74 -3.76 29.32
N GLY A 113 -16.86 -3.17 28.86
CA GLY A 113 -17.08 -2.87 27.45
C GLY A 113 -16.12 -1.81 26.87
N LYS A 114 -15.77 -0.78 27.64
CA LYS A 114 -14.78 0.23 27.23
C LYS A 114 -13.37 -0.35 27.24
N GLU A 115 -13.02 -1.08 28.30
CA GLU A 115 -11.72 -1.76 28.44
C GLU A 115 -11.49 -2.74 27.26
N ALA A 116 -12.50 -3.53 26.90
CA ALA A 116 -12.46 -4.44 25.76
C ALA A 116 -12.25 -3.71 24.42
N LYS A 117 -12.94 -2.58 24.20
CA LYS A 117 -12.77 -1.76 22.99
C LYS A 117 -11.36 -1.19 22.89
N VAL A 118 -10.82 -0.66 23.99
CA VAL A 118 -9.45 -0.12 24.02
C VAL A 118 -8.43 -1.22 23.76
N ALA A 119 -8.55 -2.35 24.46
CA ALA A 119 -7.63 -3.48 24.26
C ALA A 119 -7.69 -4.05 22.83
N GLY A 120 -8.89 -4.22 22.28
CA GLY A 120 -9.08 -4.66 20.90
C GLY A 120 -8.51 -3.68 19.88
N ALA A 121 -8.68 -2.37 20.09
CA ALA A 121 -8.10 -1.34 19.21
C ALA A 121 -6.56 -1.36 19.23
N ILE A 122 -5.95 -1.48 20.41
CA ILE A 122 -4.49 -1.60 20.55
C ILE A 122 -4.00 -2.87 19.84
N ALA A 123 -4.64 -4.01 20.07
CA ALA A 123 -4.26 -5.28 19.44
C ALA A 123 -4.38 -5.23 17.91
N SER A 124 -5.46 -4.63 17.40
CA SER A 124 -5.69 -4.46 15.96
C SER A 124 -4.59 -3.63 15.30
N LEU A 125 -4.29 -2.46 15.87
CA LEU A 125 -3.25 -1.57 15.35
C LEU A 125 -1.86 -2.21 15.43
N ALA A 126 -1.52 -2.81 16.57
CA ALA A 126 -0.21 -3.46 16.75
C ALA A 126 -0.02 -4.61 15.76
N THR A 127 -0.99 -5.52 15.67
CA THR A 127 -0.90 -6.68 14.76
C THR A 127 -0.91 -6.23 13.30
N GLY A 128 -1.77 -5.28 12.93
CA GLY A 128 -1.82 -4.74 11.58
C GLY A 128 -0.48 -4.12 11.15
N VAL A 129 0.12 -3.27 11.99
CA VAL A 129 1.43 -2.66 11.71
C VAL A 129 2.53 -3.73 11.60
N ILE A 130 2.56 -4.70 12.52
CA ILE A 130 3.53 -5.80 12.47
C ILE A 130 3.38 -6.58 11.16
N THR A 131 2.16 -7.02 10.81
CA THR A 131 1.90 -7.75 9.57
C THR A 131 2.31 -6.94 8.35
N PHE A 132 1.99 -5.65 8.30
CA PHE A 132 2.39 -4.76 7.21
C PHE A 132 3.92 -4.72 7.07
N LEU A 133 4.65 -4.48 8.15
CA LEU A 133 6.10 -4.37 8.13
C LEU A 133 6.80 -5.69 7.75
N PHE A 134 6.28 -6.84 8.19
CA PHE A 134 6.84 -8.15 7.83
C PHE A 134 6.50 -8.59 6.42
N SER A 135 5.30 -8.26 5.93
CA SER A 135 4.81 -8.70 4.62
C SER A 135 5.24 -7.78 3.48
N ARG A 136 5.55 -6.51 3.80
CA ARG A 136 6.06 -5.55 2.83
C ARG A 136 7.41 -6.04 2.30
N ARG A 137 7.41 -6.43 1.03
CA ARG A 137 8.63 -6.78 0.31
C ARG A 137 9.48 -5.50 0.13
N LYS A 138 10.79 -5.63 0.35
CA LYS A 138 11.78 -4.56 0.12
C LYS A 138 12.05 -4.41 -1.36
#